data_AF-A0A0G1JIB9-F1
#
_entry.id   AF-A0A0G1JIB9-F1
#
_cell.length_a   1.000
_cell.length_b   1.000
_cell.length_c   1.000
_cell.angle_alpha   90.00
_cell.angle_beta   90.00
_cell.angle_gamma   90.00
#
_symmetry.space_group_name_H-M   'P 1'
#
loop_
_entity.id
_entity.type
_entity.pdbx_description
1 polymer ?
#
loop_
_entity_poly.entity_id
_entity_poly.type
_entity_poly.pdbx_seq_one_letter_code
_entity_poly.pdbx_strand_id
1 'polypeptide(L)' 'MSSITPEIQKIIEENPVAFATVDSAGRPNVIGVAFVKVVSPNQILVTDNYLYETNQRKSREK' A
#
# COMPACT_ATOMS: atom_id res chain seq x y z
N MET A 1 -11.21 10.44 11.12
CA MET A 1 -10.32 9.41 10.53
C MET A 1 -10.99 8.08 10.73
N SER A 2 -11.27 7.36 9.65
CA SER A 2 -11.85 6.03 9.71
C SER A 2 -10.77 5.03 10.11
N SER A 3 -11.01 4.23 11.15
CA SER A 3 -10.11 3.15 11.57
C SER A 3 -10.35 1.89 10.73
N ILE A 4 -9.31 1.10 10.53
CA ILE A 4 -9.40 -0.25 9.98
C ILE A 4 -10.20 -1.11 10.97
N THR A 5 -11.39 -1.54 10.56
CA THR A 5 -12.23 -2.44 11.34
C THR A 5 -11.74 -3.89 11.20
N PRO A 6 -12.17 -4.82 12.08
CA PRO A 6 -11.84 -6.25 11.93
C PRO A 6 -12.23 -6.83 10.58
N GLU A 7 -13.34 -6.39 9.99
CA GLU A 7 -13.80 -6.83 8.67
C GLU A 7 -12.86 -6.35 7.57
N ILE A 8 -12.41 -5.09 7.62
CA ILE A 8 -11.45 -4.53 6.67
C ILE A 8 -10.09 -5.22 6.83
N GLN A 9 -9.65 -5.46 8.06
CA GLN A 9 -8.41 -6.19 8.33
C GLN A 9 -8.43 -7.58 7.68
N LYS A 10 -9.53 -8.32 7.84
CA LYS A 10 -9.68 -9.64 7.24
C LYS A 10 -9.57 -9.59 5.71
N ILE A 11 -10.23 -8.61 5.09
CA ILE A 11 -10.16 -8.41 3.63
C ILE A 11 -8.71 -8.14 3.18
N ILE A 12 -7.99 -7.28 3.89
CA ILE A 12 -6.61 -6.89 3.56
C ILE A 12 -5.63 -8.06 3.73
N GLU A 13 -5.75 -8.84 4.81
CA GLU A 13 -4.77 -9.87 5.16
C GLU A 13 -4.99 -11.21 4.43
N GLU A 14 -6.21 -11.51 3.99
CA GLU A 14 -6.55 -12.78 3.32
C GLU A 14 -6.50 -12.72 1.78
N ASN A 15 -6.26 -11.53 1.20
CA ASN A 15 -6.31 -11.34 -0.26
C ASN A 15 -5.09 -10.56 -0.77
N PRO A 16 -4.62 -10.84 -2.00
CA PRO A 16 -3.76 -9.90 -2.71
C PRO A 16 -4.47 -8.56 -2.89
N VAL A 17 -3.75 -7.47 -2.66
CA VAL A 17 -4.29 -6.11 -2.78
C VAL A 17 -3.64 -5.37 -3.94
N ALA A 18 -4.42 -4.51 -4.60
CA ALA A 18 -3.88 -3.52 -5.53
C ALA A 18 -3.33 -2.32 -4.75
N PHE A 19 -2.07 -1.96 -4.97
CA PHE A 19 -1.43 -0.80 -4.37
C PHE A 19 -1.19 0.25 -5.45
N ALA A 20 -1.95 1.34 -5.40
CA ALA A 20 -1.88 2.45 -6.34
C ALA A 20 -1.10 3.63 -5.75
N THR A 21 -0.23 4.22 -6.56
CA THR A 21 0.48 5.46 -6.24
C THR A 21 0.40 6.42 -7.42
N VAL A 22 0.63 7.69 -7.17
CA VAL A 22 0.71 8.74 -8.18
C VAL A 22 1.98 9.55 -7.92
N ASP A 23 2.68 9.95 -8.97
CA ASP A 23 3.82 10.87 -8.82
C ASP A 23 3.36 12.34 -8.84
N SER A 24 4.30 13.27 -8.65
CA SER A 24 4.04 14.71 -8.68
C SER A 24 3.53 15.24 -10.02
N ALA A 25 3.73 14.49 -11.11
CA ALA A 25 3.21 14.81 -12.44
C ALA A 25 1.82 14.20 -12.69
N GLY A 26 1.22 13.55 -11.69
CA GLY A 26 -0.09 12.91 -11.82
C GLY A 26 -0.06 11.56 -12.52
N ARG A 27 1.11 10.95 -12.74
CA ARG A 27 1.21 9.67 -13.46
C ARG A 27 0.94 8.51 -12.50
N PRO A 28 -0.10 7.68 -12.76
CA PRO A 28 -0.42 6.56 -11.88
C PRO A 28 0.61 5.42 -12.01
N ASN A 29 0.73 4.63 -10.96
CA ASN A 29 1.36 3.30 -10.97
C ASN A 29 0.56 2.38 -10.06
N VAL A 30 0.24 1.18 -10.55
CA VAL A 30 -0.53 0.19 -9.81
C VAL A 30 0.21 -1.13 -9.85
N ILE A 31 0.35 -1.76 -8.69
CA ILE A 31 1.00 -3.05 -8.53
C ILE A 31 0.13 -3.98 -7.68
N GLY A 32 0.32 -5.28 -7.82
CA GLY A 32 -0.25 -6.28 -6.91
C GLY A 32 0.69 -6.55 -5.74
N VAL A 33 0.14 -6.64 -4.53
CA VAL A 33 0.88 -6.97 -3.31
C VAL A 33 0.20 -8.15 -2.64
N ALA A 34 0.95 -9.23 -2.42
CA ALA A 34 0.40 -10.48 -1.87
C ALA A 34 0.55 -10.63 -0.35
N PHE A 35 1.41 -9.84 0.29
CA PHE A 35 1.65 -9.92 1.74
C PHE A 35 1.48 -8.55 2.38
N VAL A 36 0.35 -8.38 3.05
CA VAL A 36 -0.04 -7.17 3.78
C VAL A 36 -0.50 -7.55 5.18
N LYS A 37 -0.11 -6.75 6.17
CA LYS A 37 -0.50 -6.93 7.58
C LYS A 37 -1.01 -5.63 8.17
N VAL A 38 -2.10 -5.67 8.91
CA VAL A 38 -2.53 -4.52 9.72
C VAL A 38 -1.71 -4.50 11.01
N VAL A 39 -1.03 -3.39 11.30
CA VAL A 39 -0.15 -3.25 12.47
C VAL A 39 -0.65 -2.23 13.49
N SER A 40 -1.61 -1.39 13.11
CA SER A 40 -2.34 -0.50 14.02
C SER A 40 -3.68 -0.08 13.38
N PRO A 41 -4.61 0.57 14.12
CA PRO A 41 -5.91 0.98 13.58
C PRO A 41 -5.86 1.81 12.30
N ASN A 42 -4.74 2.46 11.99
CA ASN A 42 -4.57 3.31 10.80
C ASN A 42 -3.32 2.98 9.99
N GLN A 43 -2.73 1.79 10.18
CA GLN A 43 -1.45 1.44 9.57
C GLN A 43 -1.44 0.01 9.07
N ILE A 44 -0.92 -0.14 7.85
CA ILE A 44 -0.60 -1.42 7.24
C ILE A 44 0.92 -1.52 7.01
N LEU A 45 1.42 -2.73 7.06
CA LEU A 45 2.76 -3.12 6.65
C LEU A 45 2.65 -3.92 5.36
N VAL A 46 3.43 -3.54 4.37
CA VAL A 46 3.53 -4.20 3.07
C VAL A 46 4.97 -4.71 2.91
N THR A 47 5.16 -5.98 2.56
CA THR A 47 6.51 -6.49 2.26
C THR A 47 7.03 -5.87 0.97
N ASP A 48 8.30 -5.47 0.95
CA ASP A 48 8.95 -4.99 -0.27
C ASP A 48 9.18 -6.16 -1.24
N ASN A 49 8.29 -6.30 -2.21
CA ASN A 49 8.40 -7.28 -3.30
C ASN A 49 8.50 -6.52 -4.62
N TYR A 50 9.70 -6.03 -4.95
CA TYR A 50 9.99 -5.24 -6.15
C TYR A 50 9.31 -3.85 -6.17
N LEU A 51 9.24 -3.15 -5.04
CA LEU A 51 8.70 -1.78 -4.97
C LEU A 51 9.64 -0.71 -5.56
N TYR A 52 10.66 -1.06 -6.33
CA TYR A 52 11.72 -0.13 -6.78
C TYR A 52 11.18 1.15 -7.45
N GLU A 53 10.27 1.02 -8.42
CA GLU A 53 9.59 2.14 -9.08
C GLU A 53 8.73 2.97 -8.10
N THR A 54 8.09 2.31 -7.14
CA THR A 54 7.27 2.94 -6.10
C THR A 54 8.12 3.72 -5.09
N ASN A 55 9.26 3.16 -4.69
CA ASN A 55 10.19 3.77 -3.74
C ASN A 55 10.90 4.99 -4.36
N GLN A 56 11.31 4.91 -5.62
CA GLN A 56 11.92 6.02 -6.35
C GLN A 56 10.95 7.21 -6.53
N ARG A 57 9.64 6.96 -6.59
CA ARG A 57 8.62 8.02 -6.65
C ARG A 57 8.49 8.76 -5.32
N LYS A 58 8.44 8.04 -4.19
CA LYS A 58 8.36 8.66 -2.85
C LYS A 58 9.57 9.55 -2.54
N SER A 59 10.77 9.20 -3.00
CA SER A 59 11.98 10.01 -2.76
C SER A 59 12.08 11.30 -3.58
N ARG A 60 11.19 11.50 -4.56
CA ARG A 60 11.13 12.72 -5.40
C ARG A 60 10.12 13.75 -4.89
N GLU A 61 9.42 13.47 -3.80
CA GLU A 61 8.50 14.40 -3.11
C GLU A 61 9.25 15.34 -2.13
N LYS A 62 10.46 15.80 -2.49
CA LYS A 62 11.21 16.81 -1.72
C LYS A 62 10.89 18.22 -2.18
#